data_AF-A0A2G5TDQ6-F1
#
_entry.id   AF-A0A2G5TDQ6-F1
#
_cell.length_a   1.000
_cell.length_b   1.000
_cell.length_c   1.000
_cell.angle_alpha   90.00
_cell.angle_beta   90.00
_cell.angle_gamma   90.00
#
_symmetry.space_group_name_H-M   'P 1'
#
loop_
_entity.id
_entity.type
_entity.pdbx_description
1 polymer ?
#
loop_
_entity_poly.entity_id
_entity_poly.type
_entity_poly.pdbx_seq_one_letter_code
_entity_poly.pdbx_strand_id
1 'polypeptide(L)'
;MNGTYSTYVKYAKVVADIGFLSATICCSILIYLTIFKVKRNFGSYTYLLVLFPALGIFFATLEIVLYPNVFHHDASYVFYSTSRPFGLGKDAVTIALGFYGVVYAFTVSMLSVQFLYRYWAIFRETKLLYFKGWRFFIWIIYSSFFGFLWGYGLVLFNELDEYSRSYINESMREKFGIDVAELSGTCLVAYTPDNSVRWWNVFATLNMSFVASVQYTLIIYCAVRMYLGMDAKIQMLSASLRVLHRQFFKTLVLQMVSPTITLFAPALLIIYLPLFNLKIDLPTGIFLCAFTLYPAMDSMIVVYVVKDYRKAVRSTFKDCITPIYSWLTRGEANQKEQRTRSNDIPLS
;
A
#
# COMPACT_ATOMS: atom_id res chain seq x y z
N MET A 1 -13.69 -4.44 24.73
CA MET A 1 -13.79 -5.55 23.75
C MET A 1 -13.48 -6.86 24.49
N ASN A 2 -14.50 -7.65 24.83
CA ASN A 2 -14.37 -8.93 25.55
C ASN A 2 -14.95 -10.13 24.75
N GLY A 3 -15.15 -10.00 23.44
CA GLY A 3 -15.69 -11.08 22.60
C GLY A 3 -14.61 -12.02 22.03
N THR A 4 -15.03 -13.21 21.58
CA THR A 4 -14.16 -14.29 21.04
C THR A 4 -13.27 -13.83 19.88
N TYR A 5 -13.71 -12.85 19.08
CA TYR A 5 -12.94 -12.35 17.92
C TYR A 5 -12.10 -11.11 18.21
N SER A 6 -12.11 -10.62 19.46
CA SER A 6 -11.31 -9.46 19.87
C SER A 6 -9.80 -9.68 19.67
N THR A 7 -9.33 -10.93 19.77
CA THR A 7 -7.92 -11.28 19.54
C THR A 7 -7.50 -11.04 18.07
N TYR A 8 -8.37 -11.35 17.10
CA TYR A 8 -8.08 -11.09 15.69
C TYR A 8 -8.01 -9.60 15.37
N VAL A 9 -8.83 -8.77 16.04
CA VAL A 9 -8.73 -7.32 15.95
C VAL A 9 -7.37 -6.83 16.45
N LYS A 10 -6.85 -7.40 17.55
CA LYS A 10 -5.50 -7.08 18.04
C LYS A 10 -4.43 -7.48 17.04
N TYR A 11 -4.53 -8.65 16.41
CA TYR A 11 -3.59 -9.06 15.37
C TYR A 11 -3.63 -8.13 14.16
N ALA A 12 -4.82 -7.75 13.68
CA ALA A 12 -4.96 -6.79 12.59
C ALA A 12 -4.27 -5.45 12.93
N LYS A 13 -4.47 -4.92 14.14
CA LYS A 13 -3.78 -3.70 14.61
C LYS A 13 -2.26 -3.84 14.61
N VAL A 14 -1.73 -4.96 15.12
CA VAL A 14 -0.28 -5.22 15.10
C VAL A 14 0.27 -5.28 13.67
N VAL A 15 -0.45 -5.93 12.75
CA VAL A 15 -0.05 -5.97 11.33
C VAL A 15 -0.10 -4.58 10.70
N ALA A 16 -1.11 -3.76 11.01
CA ALA A 16 -1.20 -2.38 10.56
C ALA A 16 -0.04 -1.52 11.10
N ASP A 17 0.33 -1.69 12.39
CA ASP A 17 1.46 -1.00 13.01
C ASP A 17 2.79 -1.37 12.33
N ILE A 18 3.00 -2.67 12.05
CA ILE A 18 4.15 -3.16 11.27
C ILE A 18 4.12 -2.60 9.85
N GLY A 19 2.96 -2.59 9.21
CA GLY A 19 2.75 -2.04 7.87
C GLY A 19 3.14 -0.57 7.79
N PHE A 20 2.70 0.24 8.73
CA PHE A 20 3.07 1.64 8.84
C PHE A 20 4.56 1.85 9.10
N LEU A 21 5.15 1.14 10.06
CA LEU A 21 6.58 1.28 10.37
C LEU A 21 7.43 0.90 9.16
N SER A 22 7.13 -0.24 8.54
CA SER A 22 7.86 -0.71 7.36
C SER A 22 7.66 0.22 6.15
N ALA A 23 6.44 0.69 5.88
CA ALA A 23 6.17 1.64 4.80
C ALA A 23 6.91 2.95 5.05
N THR A 24 6.80 3.52 6.25
CA THR A 24 7.48 4.77 6.62
C THR A 24 8.98 4.67 6.42
N ILE A 25 9.62 3.60 6.91
CA ILE A 25 11.06 3.40 6.78
C ILE A 25 11.47 3.17 5.32
N CYS A 26 10.88 2.18 4.65
CA CYS A 26 11.29 1.78 3.31
C CYS A 26 10.98 2.85 2.26
N CYS A 27 9.81 3.49 2.32
CA CYS A 27 9.44 4.58 1.42
C CYS A 27 10.31 5.81 1.65
N SER A 28 10.60 6.19 2.90
CA SER A 28 11.46 7.33 3.20
C SER A 28 12.89 7.11 2.70
N ILE A 29 13.44 5.89 2.88
CA ILE A 29 14.74 5.52 2.31
C ILE A 29 14.71 5.67 0.79
N LEU A 30 13.68 5.15 0.11
CA LEU A 30 13.59 5.26 -1.33
C LEU A 30 13.52 6.72 -1.79
N ILE A 31 12.71 7.55 -1.15
CA ILE A 31 12.60 8.99 -1.44
C ILE A 31 13.96 9.68 -1.24
N TYR A 32 14.61 9.45 -0.09
CA TYR A 32 15.92 10.03 0.21
C TYR A 32 16.96 9.66 -0.84
N LEU A 33 17.05 8.37 -1.20
CA LEU A 33 18.00 7.90 -2.22
C LEU A 33 17.70 8.54 -3.58
N THR A 34 16.43 8.61 -3.96
CA THR A 34 15.97 9.17 -5.23
C THR A 34 16.34 10.64 -5.37
N ILE A 35 16.14 11.44 -4.32
CA ILE A 35 16.39 12.89 -4.35
C ILE A 35 17.88 13.21 -4.20
N PHE A 36 18.58 12.55 -3.28
CA PHE A 36 19.90 13.02 -2.84
C PHE A 36 21.08 12.17 -3.30
N LYS A 37 20.89 10.88 -3.58
CA LYS A 37 22.01 9.94 -3.79
C LYS A 37 22.10 9.40 -5.21
N VAL A 38 20.98 9.18 -5.89
CA VAL A 38 20.98 8.61 -7.24
C VAL A 38 21.23 9.72 -8.27
N LYS A 39 22.47 9.79 -8.79
CA LYS A 39 22.89 10.78 -9.80
C LYS A 39 22.35 10.52 -11.21
N ARG A 40 21.67 9.39 -11.43
CA ARG A 40 21.14 9.03 -12.75
C ARG A 40 19.90 9.87 -13.06
N ASN A 41 19.90 10.54 -14.21
CA ASN A 41 18.72 11.26 -14.68
C ASN A 41 17.66 10.26 -15.19
N PHE A 42 16.66 9.97 -14.38
CA PHE A 42 15.49 9.18 -14.81
C PHE A 42 14.41 10.04 -15.48
N GLY A 43 14.66 11.34 -15.67
CA GLY A 43 13.73 12.29 -16.26
C GLY A 43 12.42 12.36 -15.46
N SER A 44 11.30 12.31 -16.18
CA SER A 44 9.95 12.33 -15.60
C SER A 44 9.66 11.20 -14.62
N TYR A 45 10.38 10.09 -14.72
CA TYR A 45 10.15 8.94 -13.85
C TYR A 45 10.48 9.24 -12.39
N THR A 46 11.40 10.17 -12.14
CA THR A 46 11.76 10.61 -10.78
C THR A 46 10.54 11.10 -10.01
N TYR A 47 9.59 11.79 -10.67
CA TYR A 47 8.35 12.24 -10.02
C TYR A 47 7.51 11.07 -9.54
N LEU A 48 7.39 10.00 -10.33
CA LEU A 48 6.65 8.79 -9.93
C LEU A 48 7.34 8.04 -8.79
N LEU A 49 8.68 7.98 -8.81
CA LEU A 49 9.49 7.33 -7.78
C LEU A 49 9.48 8.06 -6.43
N VAL A 50 9.12 9.34 -6.39
CA VAL A 50 8.94 10.10 -5.15
C VAL A 50 7.48 10.13 -4.72
N LEU A 51 6.56 10.38 -5.66
CA LEU A 51 5.13 10.51 -5.37
C LEU A 51 4.54 9.21 -4.83
N PHE A 52 4.89 8.06 -5.42
CA PHE A 52 4.26 6.80 -5.04
C PHE A 52 4.65 6.32 -3.64
N PRO A 53 5.93 6.36 -3.23
CA PRO A 53 6.28 6.07 -1.84
C PRO A 53 5.69 7.10 -0.86
N ALA A 54 5.60 8.38 -1.23
CA ALA A 54 4.98 9.40 -0.39
C ALA A 54 3.48 9.12 -0.18
N LEU A 55 2.77 8.74 -1.24
CA LEU A 55 1.39 8.28 -1.18
C LEU A 55 1.27 7.01 -0.32
N GLY A 56 2.24 6.10 -0.40
CA GLY A 56 2.33 4.91 0.42
C GLY A 56 2.42 5.21 1.92
N ILE A 57 3.25 6.17 2.31
CA ILE A 57 3.34 6.64 3.70
C ILE A 57 2.00 7.23 4.13
N PHE A 58 1.41 8.11 3.31
CA PHE A 58 0.11 8.71 3.59
C PHE A 58 -1.00 7.67 3.78
N PHE A 59 -1.06 6.67 2.91
CA PHE A 59 -2.01 5.57 3.00
C PHE A 59 -1.84 4.77 4.30
N ALA A 60 -0.60 4.46 4.68
CA ALA A 60 -0.32 3.76 5.92
C ALA A 60 -0.61 4.60 7.17
N THR A 61 -0.40 5.92 7.11
CA THR A 61 -0.83 6.84 8.18
C THR A 61 -2.34 6.81 8.36
N LEU A 62 -3.13 6.82 7.28
CA LEU A 62 -4.58 6.75 7.37
C LEU A 62 -5.06 5.44 8.01
N GLU A 63 -4.43 4.30 7.70
CA GLU A 63 -4.80 3.03 8.33
C GLU A 63 -4.60 3.07 9.85
N ILE A 64 -3.50 3.62 10.36
CA ILE A 64 -3.30 3.75 11.82
C ILE A 64 -4.26 4.76 12.44
N VAL A 65 -4.51 5.90 11.78
CA VAL A 65 -5.41 6.92 12.33
C VAL A 65 -6.83 6.37 12.45
N LEU A 66 -7.28 5.60 11.46
CA LEU A 66 -8.65 5.10 11.42
C LEU A 66 -8.79 3.71 12.05
N TYR A 67 -7.75 2.89 12.10
CA TYR A 67 -7.83 1.45 12.40
C TYR A 67 -9.05 0.76 11.77
N PRO A 68 -9.19 0.84 10.44
CA PRO A 68 -10.29 0.20 9.74
C PRO A 68 -10.22 -1.32 9.89
N ASN A 69 -11.37 -1.97 9.91
CA ASN A 69 -11.49 -3.41 10.07
C ASN A 69 -12.66 -3.95 9.23
N VAL A 70 -12.59 -5.24 8.89
CA VAL A 70 -13.63 -5.93 8.12
C VAL A 70 -14.05 -7.19 8.86
N PHE A 71 -15.35 -7.34 9.05
CA PHE A 71 -15.93 -8.58 9.56
C PHE A 71 -16.98 -9.10 8.59
N HIS A 72 -16.89 -10.38 8.25
CA HIS A 72 -17.91 -11.07 7.47
C HIS A 72 -18.84 -11.85 8.39
N HIS A 73 -20.14 -11.70 8.14
CA HIS A 73 -21.20 -12.46 8.77
C HIS A 73 -22.16 -12.91 7.68
N ASP A 74 -22.19 -14.21 7.41
CA ASP A 74 -23.05 -14.80 6.39
C ASP A 74 -22.88 -14.12 5.00
N ALA A 75 -23.97 -13.61 4.43
CA ALA A 75 -23.98 -12.87 3.18
C ALA A 75 -23.69 -11.37 3.34
N SER A 76 -22.95 -10.99 4.37
CA SER A 76 -22.60 -9.60 4.64
C SER A 76 -21.12 -9.41 4.95
N TYR A 77 -20.64 -8.20 4.70
CA TYR A 77 -19.48 -7.67 5.40
C TYR A 77 -19.79 -6.30 5.99
N VAL A 78 -19.14 -6.02 7.10
CA VAL A 78 -19.10 -4.69 7.69
C VAL A 78 -17.67 -4.17 7.63
N PHE A 79 -17.50 -3.01 7.01
CA PHE A 79 -16.25 -2.26 6.97
C PHE A 79 -16.35 -1.11 7.97
N TYR A 80 -15.63 -1.21 9.08
CA TYR A 80 -15.87 -0.36 10.24
C TYR A 80 -14.60 0.11 10.94
N SER A 81 -14.77 1.10 11.80
CA SER A 81 -13.81 1.50 12.81
C SER A 81 -14.51 1.70 14.15
N THR A 82 -13.80 1.30 15.21
CA THR A 82 -14.16 1.62 16.61
C THR A 82 -13.38 2.81 17.15
N SER A 83 -12.39 3.30 16.40
CA SER A 83 -11.57 4.45 16.79
C SER A 83 -12.32 5.76 16.52
N ARG A 84 -12.13 6.72 17.41
CA ARG A 84 -12.66 8.09 17.32
C ARG A 84 -11.48 9.06 17.20
N PRO A 85 -10.72 9.04 16.09
CA PRO A 85 -9.56 9.90 15.95
C PRO A 85 -9.98 11.35 16.11
N PHE A 86 -9.22 12.12 16.90
CA PHE A 86 -9.47 13.54 17.18
C PHE A 86 -10.86 13.84 17.77
N GLY A 87 -11.53 12.86 18.38
CA GLY A 87 -12.89 13.04 18.93
C GLY A 87 -13.98 13.19 17.86
N LEU A 88 -13.71 12.75 16.62
CA LEU A 88 -14.68 12.81 15.52
C LEU A 88 -15.95 12.00 15.80
N GLY A 89 -17.09 12.56 15.39
CA GLY A 89 -18.39 11.90 15.42
C GLY A 89 -18.49 10.69 14.47
N LYS A 90 -19.59 9.94 14.57
CA LYS A 90 -19.74 8.66 13.84
C LYS A 90 -19.71 8.84 12.33
N ASP A 91 -20.47 9.82 11.84
CA ASP A 91 -20.61 10.07 10.41
C ASP A 91 -19.31 10.59 9.81
N ALA A 92 -18.57 11.43 10.55
CA ALA A 92 -17.25 11.90 10.14
C ALA A 92 -16.25 10.75 10.00
N VAL A 93 -16.26 9.78 10.92
CA VAL A 93 -15.42 8.57 10.80
C VAL A 93 -15.87 7.68 9.63
N THR A 94 -17.18 7.55 9.39
CA THR A 94 -17.70 6.82 8.21
C THR A 94 -17.24 7.48 6.90
N ILE A 95 -17.29 8.80 6.80
CA ILE A 95 -16.76 9.55 5.65
C ILE A 95 -15.24 9.35 5.53
N ALA A 96 -14.51 9.34 6.64
CA ALA A 96 -13.07 9.08 6.63
C ALA A 96 -12.72 7.65 6.17
N LEU A 97 -13.57 6.66 6.47
CA LEU A 97 -13.46 5.30 5.91
C LEU A 97 -13.73 5.28 4.41
N GLY A 98 -14.70 6.06 3.92
CA GLY A 98 -14.89 6.29 2.48
C GLY A 98 -13.65 6.91 1.83
N PHE A 99 -13.05 7.91 2.46
CA PHE A 99 -11.80 8.54 2.02
C PHE A 99 -10.62 7.57 2.02
N TYR A 100 -10.54 6.65 2.99
CA TYR A 100 -9.56 5.56 2.94
C TYR A 100 -9.74 4.70 1.67
N GLY A 101 -10.97 4.39 1.29
CA GLY A 101 -11.29 3.74 0.01
C GLY A 101 -10.86 4.56 -1.22
N VAL A 102 -11.02 5.89 -1.18
CA VAL A 102 -10.51 6.79 -2.22
C VAL A 102 -8.99 6.66 -2.37
N VAL A 103 -8.26 6.70 -1.27
CA VAL A 103 -6.79 6.61 -1.28
C VAL A 103 -6.30 5.24 -1.74
N TYR A 104 -6.99 4.15 -1.36
CA TYR A 104 -6.72 2.81 -1.87
C TYR A 104 -6.83 2.76 -3.40
N ALA A 105 -7.97 3.15 -3.96
CA ALA A 105 -8.19 3.08 -5.41
C ALA A 105 -7.32 4.09 -6.18
N PHE A 106 -7.02 5.25 -5.60
CA PHE A 106 -6.02 6.18 -6.13
C PHE A 106 -4.63 5.54 -6.20
N THR A 107 -4.21 4.82 -5.15
CA THR A 107 -2.93 4.10 -5.11
C THR A 107 -2.86 3.01 -6.17
N VAL A 108 -3.90 2.21 -6.30
CA VAL A 108 -4.01 1.16 -7.34
C VAL A 108 -3.96 1.77 -8.75
N SER A 109 -4.58 2.94 -8.95
CA SER A 109 -4.55 3.67 -10.23
C SER A 109 -3.16 4.25 -10.51
N MET A 110 -2.48 4.82 -9.51
CA MET A 110 -1.11 5.29 -9.67
C MET A 110 -0.13 4.15 -9.96
N LEU A 111 -0.38 2.97 -9.40
CA LEU A 111 0.37 1.77 -9.72
C LEU A 111 0.20 1.38 -11.20
N SER A 112 -1.03 1.37 -11.71
CA SER A 112 -1.29 1.06 -13.11
C SER A 112 -0.59 2.08 -14.04
N VAL A 113 -0.60 3.36 -13.68
CA VAL A 113 0.16 4.42 -14.36
C VAL A 113 1.67 4.18 -14.34
N GLN A 114 2.24 3.64 -13.25
CA GLN A 114 3.66 3.27 -13.24
C GLN A 114 3.98 2.15 -14.25
N PHE A 115 3.12 1.13 -14.34
CA PHE A 115 3.28 0.07 -15.34
C PHE A 115 3.18 0.61 -16.77
N LEU A 116 2.25 1.53 -17.00
CA LEU A 116 2.09 2.22 -18.28
C LEU A 116 3.32 3.06 -18.64
N TYR A 117 3.87 3.81 -17.68
CA TYR A 117 5.10 4.57 -17.85
C TYR A 117 6.25 3.65 -18.31
N ARG A 118 6.46 2.54 -17.59
CA ARG A 118 7.52 1.57 -17.90
C ARG A 118 7.36 0.98 -19.28
N TYR A 119 6.13 0.63 -19.66
CA TYR A 119 5.82 0.15 -21.00
C TYR A 119 6.15 1.20 -22.07
N TRP A 120 5.72 2.46 -21.91
CA TRP A 120 6.02 3.52 -22.87
C TRP A 120 7.51 3.87 -22.91
N ALA A 121 8.22 3.81 -21.79
CA ALA A 121 9.66 4.05 -21.75
C ALA A 121 10.46 3.04 -22.59
N ILE A 122 9.96 1.80 -22.76
CA ILE A 122 10.65 0.76 -23.53
C ILE A 122 10.20 0.77 -25.01
N PHE A 123 8.90 0.95 -25.26
CA PHE A 123 8.32 0.72 -26.59
C PHE A 123 7.89 1.99 -27.32
N ARG A 124 7.63 3.10 -26.62
CA ARG A 124 7.05 4.32 -27.20
C ARG A 124 7.53 5.60 -26.47
N GLU A 125 8.81 5.91 -26.58
CA GLU A 125 9.44 7.03 -25.86
C GLU A 125 8.77 8.40 -26.12
N THR A 126 8.20 8.61 -27.32
CA THR A 126 7.47 9.86 -27.65
C THR A 126 6.27 10.11 -26.73
N LYS A 127 5.64 9.06 -26.19
CA LYS A 127 4.53 9.19 -25.25
C LYS A 127 4.96 9.58 -23.83
N LEU A 128 6.26 9.57 -23.51
CA LEU A 128 6.74 10.04 -22.21
C LEU A 128 6.51 11.54 -21.99
N LEU A 129 6.17 12.28 -23.05
CA LEU A 129 5.76 13.68 -22.96
C LEU A 129 4.53 13.88 -22.05
N TYR A 130 3.64 12.89 -21.94
CA TYR A 130 2.49 12.94 -21.01
C TYR A 130 2.88 12.85 -19.54
N PHE A 131 4.15 12.56 -19.24
CA PHE A 131 4.68 12.54 -17.88
C PHE A 131 5.58 13.75 -17.59
N LYS A 132 5.60 14.75 -18.48
CA LYS A 132 6.42 15.96 -18.34
C LYS A 132 5.58 17.18 -18.01
N GLY A 133 6.07 17.99 -17.07
CA GLY A 133 5.48 19.27 -16.70
C GLY A 133 4.01 19.13 -16.29
N TRP A 134 3.17 20.07 -16.75
CA TRP A 134 1.75 20.10 -16.41
C TRP A 134 0.95 18.87 -16.86
N ARG A 135 1.41 18.14 -17.90
CA ARG A 135 0.69 16.97 -18.43
C ARG A 135 0.64 15.82 -17.43
N PHE A 136 1.55 15.81 -16.45
CA PHE A 136 1.54 14.84 -15.36
C PHE A 136 0.23 14.89 -14.55
N PHE A 137 -0.43 16.06 -14.47
CA PHE A 137 -1.72 16.20 -13.79
C PHE A 137 -2.83 15.36 -14.39
N ILE A 138 -2.73 14.94 -15.66
CA ILE A 138 -3.68 14.01 -16.29
C ILE A 138 -3.77 12.71 -15.49
N TRP A 139 -2.63 12.20 -14.99
CA TRP A 139 -2.58 10.96 -14.22
C TRP A 139 -3.10 11.14 -12.79
N ILE A 140 -2.94 12.33 -12.22
CA ILE A 140 -3.53 12.67 -10.92
C ILE A 140 -5.05 12.71 -11.05
N ILE A 141 -5.58 13.40 -12.07
CA ILE A 141 -7.03 13.46 -12.35
C ILE A 141 -7.60 12.06 -12.62
N TYR A 142 -6.90 11.26 -13.45
CA TYR A 142 -7.26 9.86 -13.71
C TYR A 142 -7.38 9.06 -12.41
N SER A 143 -6.36 9.11 -11.56
CA SER A 143 -6.34 8.37 -10.29
C SER A 143 -7.37 8.90 -9.30
N SER A 144 -7.61 10.21 -9.27
CA SER A 144 -8.66 10.84 -8.45
C SER A 144 -10.06 10.44 -8.90
N PHE A 145 -10.31 10.32 -10.20
CA PHE A 145 -11.59 9.86 -10.72
C PHE A 145 -11.92 8.43 -10.24
N PHE A 146 -10.98 7.49 -10.40
CA PHE A 146 -11.18 6.11 -9.93
C PHE A 146 -11.20 6.00 -8.40
N GLY A 147 -10.39 6.82 -7.72
CA GLY A 147 -10.44 6.97 -6.26
C GLY A 147 -11.83 7.38 -5.79
N PHE A 148 -12.36 8.47 -6.34
CA PHE A 148 -13.69 8.97 -6.01
C PHE A 148 -14.76 7.93 -6.32
N LEU A 149 -14.70 7.29 -7.50
CA LEU A 149 -15.67 6.27 -7.90
C LEU A 149 -15.76 5.13 -6.86
N TRP A 150 -14.62 4.65 -6.38
CA TRP A 150 -14.54 3.62 -5.34
C TRP A 150 -15.07 4.10 -3.99
N GLY A 151 -14.51 5.19 -3.45
CA GLY A 151 -14.84 5.64 -2.10
C GLY A 151 -16.26 6.19 -1.98
N TYR A 152 -16.74 6.90 -2.99
CA TYR A 152 -18.12 7.36 -3.06
C TYR A 152 -19.10 6.19 -3.22
N GLY A 153 -18.78 5.23 -4.11
CA GLY A 153 -19.59 4.01 -4.26
C GLY A 153 -19.68 3.21 -2.96
N LEU A 154 -18.58 3.09 -2.23
CA LEU A 154 -18.54 2.44 -0.91
C LEU A 154 -19.52 3.08 0.08
N VAL A 155 -19.51 4.42 0.21
CA VAL A 155 -20.38 5.11 1.18
C VAL A 155 -21.85 5.11 0.73
N LEU A 156 -22.11 5.30 -0.56
CA LEU A 156 -23.47 5.42 -1.11
C LEU A 156 -24.21 4.08 -1.14
N PHE A 157 -23.56 3.01 -1.61
CA PHE A 157 -24.23 1.72 -1.83
C PHE A 157 -24.22 0.82 -0.60
N ASN A 158 -23.26 1.00 0.31
CA ASN A 158 -23.15 0.24 1.55
C ASN A 158 -23.48 1.08 2.78
N GLU A 159 -24.46 1.98 2.66
CA GLU A 159 -24.98 2.71 3.80
C GLU A 159 -25.43 1.73 4.89
N LEU A 160 -25.12 2.06 6.14
CA LEU A 160 -25.51 1.26 7.30
C LEU A 160 -26.98 1.54 7.66
N ASP A 161 -27.88 1.05 6.81
CA ASP A 161 -29.34 1.16 6.93
C ASP A 161 -29.91 0.28 8.06
N GLU A 162 -31.20 0.45 8.37
CA GLU A 162 -31.87 -0.26 9.46
C GLU A 162 -31.80 -1.79 9.34
N TYR A 163 -31.99 -2.32 8.13
CA TYR A 163 -31.91 -3.76 7.89
C TYR A 163 -30.50 -4.28 8.11
N SER A 164 -29.50 -3.62 7.53
CA SER A 164 -28.09 -3.98 7.65
C SER A 164 -27.62 -3.91 9.11
N ARG A 165 -28.09 -2.92 9.89
CA ARG A 165 -27.83 -2.83 11.33
C ARG A 165 -28.41 -4.02 12.07
N SER A 166 -29.69 -4.32 11.85
CA SER A 166 -30.36 -5.45 12.49
C SER A 166 -29.67 -6.78 12.18
N TYR A 167 -29.23 -6.95 10.92
CA TYR A 167 -28.59 -8.16 10.41
C TYR A 167 -27.26 -8.46 11.11
N ILE A 168 -26.44 -7.45 11.38
CA ILE A 168 -25.11 -7.64 11.99
C ILE A 168 -25.10 -7.45 13.52
N ASN A 169 -26.21 -7.02 14.13
CA ASN A 169 -26.23 -6.58 15.54
C ASN A 169 -25.84 -7.67 16.52
N GLU A 170 -26.48 -8.84 16.41
CA GLU A 170 -26.23 -9.97 17.29
C GLU A 170 -24.78 -10.45 17.15
N SER A 171 -24.32 -10.67 15.92
CA SER A 171 -22.97 -11.13 15.61
C SER A 171 -21.89 -10.15 16.07
N MET A 172 -22.08 -8.84 15.89
CA MET A 172 -21.13 -7.83 16.37
C MET A 172 -21.05 -7.78 17.90
N ARG A 173 -22.20 -7.90 18.57
CA ARG A 173 -22.27 -7.91 20.04
C ARG A 173 -21.65 -9.18 20.62
N GLU A 174 -21.95 -10.35 20.08
CA GLU A 174 -21.42 -11.63 20.57
C GLU A 174 -19.92 -11.79 20.31
N LYS A 175 -19.47 -11.50 19.08
CA LYS A 175 -18.08 -11.78 18.67
C LYS A 175 -17.10 -10.71 19.14
N PHE A 176 -17.53 -9.46 19.26
CA PHE A 176 -16.65 -8.34 19.58
C PHE A 176 -17.06 -7.56 20.85
N GLY A 177 -18.30 -7.71 21.32
CA GLY A 177 -18.85 -6.90 22.41
C GLY A 177 -19.05 -5.44 21.97
N ILE A 178 -19.41 -5.21 20.71
CA ILE A 178 -19.62 -3.88 20.12
C ILE A 178 -21.11 -3.67 19.86
N ASP A 179 -21.63 -2.51 20.27
CA ASP A 179 -22.96 -2.06 19.86
C ASP A 179 -22.89 -1.43 18.46
N VAL A 180 -23.73 -1.92 17.54
CA VAL A 180 -23.82 -1.41 16.16
C VAL A 180 -24.29 0.04 16.12
N ALA A 181 -25.02 0.51 17.14
CA ALA A 181 -25.40 1.91 17.26
C ALA A 181 -24.17 2.83 17.42
N GLU A 182 -23.09 2.34 18.04
CA GLU A 182 -21.84 3.09 18.23
C GLU A 182 -20.84 2.91 17.08
N LEU A 183 -21.16 2.06 16.11
CA LEU A 183 -20.28 1.71 15.00
C LEU A 183 -20.20 2.83 13.96
N SER A 184 -18.98 3.13 13.51
CA SER A 184 -18.76 3.88 12.27
C SER A 184 -18.33 2.93 11.17
N GLY A 185 -19.00 3.00 10.04
CA GLY A 185 -18.72 2.10 8.95
C GLY A 185 -19.82 2.02 7.92
N THR A 186 -19.54 1.19 6.93
CA THR A 186 -20.43 0.82 5.84
C THR A 186 -20.67 -0.68 5.91
N CYS A 187 -21.86 -1.12 5.51
CA CYS A 187 -22.20 -2.54 5.49
C CYS A 187 -22.83 -2.93 4.16
N LEU A 188 -22.34 -4.03 3.61
CA LEU A 188 -22.98 -4.71 2.49
C LEU A 188 -23.70 -5.92 3.06
N VAL A 189 -25.00 -6.05 2.79
CA VAL A 189 -25.72 -7.33 2.91
C VAL A 189 -26.25 -7.67 1.53
N ALA A 190 -25.89 -8.84 1.00
CA ALA A 190 -26.16 -9.19 -0.40
C ALA A 190 -27.61 -9.63 -0.66
N TYR A 191 -28.30 -10.14 0.37
CA TYR A 191 -29.63 -10.71 0.24
C TYR A 191 -30.61 -10.13 1.26
N THR A 192 -31.89 -10.12 0.91
CA THR A 192 -33.03 -9.84 1.79
C THR A 192 -33.49 -11.11 2.51
N PRO A 193 -34.42 -11.03 3.50
CA PRO A 193 -34.92 -12.21 4.22
C PRO A 193 -35.61 -13.24 3.33
N ASP A 194 -36.25 -12.81 2.25
CA ASP A 194 -36.88 -13.65 1.22
C ASP A 194 -35.86 -14.19 0.19
N ASN A 195 -34.56 -14.04 0.46
CA ASN A 195 -33.45 -14.49 -0.37
C ASN A 195 -33.37 -13.81 -1.75
N SER A 196 -34.02 -12.64 -1.90
CA SER A 196 -33.87 -11.79 -3.09
C SER A 196 -32.56 -10.99 -3.01
N VAL A 197 -31.99 -10.64 -4.17
CA VAL A 197 -30.73 -9.90 -4.23
C VAL A 197 -30.96 -8.43 -3.90
N ARG A 198 -30.19 -7.89 -2.94
CA ARG A 198 -30.13 -6.46 -2.65
C ARG A 198 -29.26 -5.75 -3.68
N TRP A 199 -29.83 -5.52 -4.87
CA TRP A 199 -29.12 -4.95 -6.01
C TRP A 199 -28.41 -3.63 -5.70
N TRP A 200 -28.98 -2.80 -4.83
CA TRP A 200 -28.34 -1.54 -4.42
C TRP A 200 -26.98 -1.77 -3.75
N ASN A 201 -26.91 -2.67 -2.76
CA ASN A 201 -25.66 -3.02 -2.09
C ASN A 201 -24.72 -3.81 -3.03
N VAL A 202 -25.25 -4.75 -3.82
CA VAL A 202 -24.44 -5.49 -4.81
C VAL A 202 -23.82 -4.57 -5.86
N PHE A 203 -24.45 -3.42 -6.15
CA PHE A 203 -23.88 -2.41 -7.02
C PHE A 203 -22.57 -1.81 -6.46
N ALA A 204 -22.37 -1.81 -5.14
CA ALA A 204 -21.08 -1.47 -4.53
C ALA A 204 -19.98 -2.43 -5.00
N THR A 205 -20.27 -3.75 -4.96
CA THR A 205 -19.33 -4.77 -5.45
C THR A 205 -19.09 -4.61 -6.94
N LEU A 206 -20.13 -4.38 -7.75
CA LEU A 206 -19.97 -4.14 -9.20
C LEU A 206 -19.11 -2.89 -9.49
N ASN A 207 -19.33 -1.81 -8.75
CA ASN A 207 -18.55 -0.58 -8.85
C ASN A 207 -17.06 -0.81 -8.52
N MET A 208 -16.77 -1.42 -7.36
CA MET A 208 -15.40 -1.75 -6.95
C MET A 208 -14.73 -2.70 -7.94
N SER A 209 -15.45 -3.71 -8.41
CA SER A 209 -14.96 -4.64 -9.41
C SER A 209 -14.65 -3.96 -10.74
N PHE A 210 -15.49 -3.04 -11.21
CA PHE A 210 -15.21 -2.25 -12.40
C PHE A 210 -13.89 -1.47 -12.27
N VAL A 211 -13.71 -0.75 -11.15
CA VAL A 211 -12.47 -0.02 -10.87
C VAL A 211 -11.27 -0.96 -10.87
N ALA A 212 -11.34 -2.06 -10.11
CA ALA A 212 -10.27 -3.03 -9.99
C ALA A 212 -9.93 -3.68 -11.34
N SER A 213 -10.94 -4.08 -12.12
CA SER A 213 -10.77 -4.70 -13.44
C SER A 213 -10.09 -3.76 -14.43
N VAL A 214 -10.46 -2.48 -14.46
CA VAL A 214 -9.81 -1.49 -15.34
C VAL A 214 -8.32 -1.36 -14.99
N GLN A 215 -7.99 -1.17 -13.70
CA GLN A 215 -6.60 -0.99 -13.28
C GLN A 215 -5.77 -2.27 -13.49
N TYR A 216 -6.32 -3.43 -13.13
CA TYR A 216 -5.62 -4.71 -13.24
C TYR A 216 -5.41 -5.10 -14.71
N THR A 217 -6.40 -4.87 -15.58
CA THR A 217 -6.26 -5.09 -17.03
C THR A 217 -5.14 -4.24 -17.61
N LEU A 218 -5.03 -2.97 -17.22
CA LEU A 218 -3.94 -2.10 -17.66
C LEU A 218 -2.57 -2.63 -17.20
N ILE A 219 -2.46 -3.07 -15.95
CA ILE A 219 -1.24 -3.66 -15.37
C ILE A 219 -0.85 -4.93 -16.15
N ILE A 220 -1.78 -5.87 -16.31
CA ILE A 220 -1.53 -7.15 -17.00
C ILE A 220 -1.18 -6.91 -18.47
N TYR A 221 -1.91 -6.03 -19.17
CA TYR A 221 -1.59 -5.66 -20.54
C TYR A 221 -0.16 -5.12 -20.65
N CYS A 222 0.20 -4.14 -19.82
CA CYS A 222 1.54 -3.56 -19.83
C CYS A 222 2.61 -4.61 -19.48
N ALA A 223 2.36 -5.46 -18.48
CA ALA A 223 3.27 -6.51 -18.04
C ALA A 223 3.51 -7.57 -19.13
N VAL A 224 2.44 -8.09 -19.74
CA VAL A 224 2.52 -9.09 -20.83
C VAL A 224 3.20 -8.50 -22.05
N ARG A 225 2.86 -7.27 -22.45
CA ARG A 225 3.51 -6.62 -23.60
C ARG A 225 4.98 -6.32 -23.34
N MET A 226 5.34 -5.93 -22.12
CA MET A 226 6.73 -5.81 -21.71
C MET A 226 7.43 -7.16 -21.74
N TYR A 227 6.80 -8.23 -21.24
CA TYR A 227 7.36 -9.58 -21.26
C TYR A 227 7.66 -10.06 -22.68
N LEU A 228 6.68 -10.01 -23.57
CA LEU A 228 6.80 -10.52 -24.93
C LEU A 228 7.71 -9.67 -25.82
N GLY A 229 7.65 -8.34 -25.69
CA GLY A 229 8.37 -7.43 -26.58
C GLY A 229 9.84 -7.24 -26.21
N MET A 230 10.27 -7.68 -25.02
CA MET A 230 11.59 -7.36 -24.52
C MET A 230 12.69 -8.19 -25.18
N ASP A 231 12.44 -9.45 -25.54
CA ASP A 231 13.45 -10.28 -26.22
C ASP A 231 13.82 -9.70 -27.58
N ALA A 232 12.84 -9.26 -28.37
CA ALA A 232 13.09 -8.61 -29.66
C ALA A 232 13.89 -7.30 -29.53
N LYS A 233 13.61 -6.49 -28.50
CA LYS A 233 14.33 -5.23 -28.22
C LYS A 233 15.72 -5.46 -27.64
N ILE A 234 15.89 -6.45 -26.75
CA ILE A 234 17.18 -6.82 -26.14
C ILE A 234 18.20 -7.29 -27.17
N GLN A 235 17.75 -7.89 -28.28
CA GLN A 235 18.63 -8.28 -29.39
C GLN A 235 19.26 -7.08 -30.11
N MET A 236 18.63 -5.91 -30.05
CA MET A 236 19.11 -4.68 -30.72
C MET A 236 19.97 -3.77 -29.82
N LEU A 237 20.22 -4.15 -28.56
CA LEU A 237 20.88 -3.30 -27.56
C LEU A 237 22.30 -3.79 -27.22
N SER A 238 23.17 -2.86 -26.82
CA SER A 238 24.53 -3.15 -26.38
C SER A 238 24.55 -4.06 -25.13
N ALA A 239 25.67 -4.77 -24.91
CA ALA A 239 25.80 -5.75 -23.82
C ALA A 239 25.50 -5.17 -22.42
N SER A 240 25.88 -3.91 -22.16
CA SER A 240 25.60 -3.24 -20.87
C SER A 240 24.12 -2.88 -20.71
N LEU A 241 23.44 -2.47 -21.78
CA LEU A 241 21.99 -2.20 -21.78
C LEU A 241 21.19 -3.50 -21.64
N ARG A 242 21.62 -4.59 -22.29
CA ARG A 242 20.98 -5.92 -22.18
C ARG A 242 20.90 -6.42 -20.73
N VAL A 243 21.99 -6.27 -19.96
CA VAL A 243 22.00 -6.63 -18.53
C VAL A 243 21.06 -5.75 -17.71
N LEU A 244 21.00 -4.45 -17.99
CA LEU A 244 20.09 -3.52 -17.33
C LEU A 244 18.61 -3.88 -17.59
N HIS A 245 18.25 -4.18 -18.83
CA HIS A 245 16.89 -4.58 -19.20
C HIS A 245 16.48 -5.91 -18.55
N ARG A 246 17.38 -6.90 -18.49
CA ARG A 246 17.11 -8.17 -17.81
C ARG A 246 16.89 -7.99 -16.30
N GLN A 247 17.54 -7.00 -15.68
CA GLN A 247 17.29 -6.63 -14.28
C GLN A 247 15.92 -5.97 -14.10
N PHE A 248 15.56 -5.01 -14.95
CA PHE A 248 14.24 -4.38 -14.94
C PHE A 248 13.11 -5.40 -15.13
N PHE A 249 13.33 -6.43 -15.93
CA PHE A 249 12.37 -7.52 -16.11
C PHE A 249 12.16 -8.38 -14.86
N LYS A 250 13.26 -8.72 -14.16
CA LYS A 250 13.14 -9.42 -12.87
C LYS A 250 12.40 -8.55 -11.84
N THR A 251 12.65 -7.24 -11.83
CA THR A 251 11.84 -6.29 -11.03
C THR A 251 10.38 -6.35 -11.44
N LEU A 252 10.09 -6.37 -12.74
CA LEU A 252 8.74 -6.33 -13.29
C LEU A 252 7.91 -7.55 -12.89
N VAL A 253 8.48 -8.76 -12.94
CA VAL A 253 7.80 -9.97 -12.49
C VAL A 253 7.47 -9.89 -11.00
N LEU A 254 8.41 -9.45 -10.17
CA LEU A 254 8.20 -9.28 -8.72
C LEU A 254 7.16 -8.19 -8.41
N GLN A 255 7.20 -7.07 -9.14
CA GLN A 255 6.25 -5.96 -9.00
C GLN A 255 4.86 -6.28 -9.56
N MET A 256 4.70 -7.33 -10.36
CA MET A 256 3.38 -7.81 -10.79
C MET A 256 2.75 -8.74 -9.74
N VAL A 257 3.56 -9.62 -9.14
CA VAL A 257 3.10 -10.56 -8.12
C VAL A 257 2.76 -9.83 -6.81
N SER A 258 3.59 -8.87 -6.40
CA SER A 258 3.41 -8.09 -5.16
C SER A 258 2.00 -7.49 -5.01
N PRO A 259 1.51 -6.61 -5.90
CA PRO A 259 0.18 -6.01 -5.78
C PRO A 259 -0.94 -7.04 -5.96
N THR A 260 -0.72 -8.10 -6.74
CA THR A 260 -1.71 -9.17 -6.88
C THR A 260 -1.99 -9.84 -5.54
N ILE A 261 -0.95 -10.15 -4.76
CA ILE A 261 -1.07 -10.81 -3.46
C ILE A 261 -1.51 -9.84 -2.36
N THR A 262 -1.03 -8.60 -2.40
CA THR A 262 -1.20 -7.64 -1.29
C THR A 262 -2.34 -6.66 -1.47
N LEU A 263 -2.77 -6.35 -2.70
CA LEU A 263 -3.84 -5.36 -2.97
C LEU A 263 -5.08 -6.00 -3.61
N PHE A 264 -4.90 -6.84 -4.64
CA PHE A 264 -6.04 -7.35 -5.43
C PHE A 264 -6.67 -8.60 -4.82
N ALA A 265 -5.89 -9.64 -4.51
CA ALA A 265 -6.42 -10.88 -3.95
C ALA A 265 -7.18 -10.67 -2.62
N PRO A 266 -6.67 -9.90 -1.65
CA PRO A 266 -7.39 -9.68 -0.40
C PRO A 266 -8.65 -8.83 -0.63
N ALA A 267 -8.62 -7.86 -1.54
CA ALA A 267 -9.81 -7.08 -1.91
C ALA A 267 -10.89 -7.95 -2.58
N LEU A 268 -10.50 -8.83 -3.52
CA LEU A 268 -11.42 -9.77 -4.17
C LEU A 268 -12.11 -10.68 -3.15
N LEU A 269 -11.35 -11.22 -2.19
CA LEU A 269 -11.93 -12.03 -1.11
C LEU A 269 -12.96 -11.21 -0.31
N ILE A 270 -12.63 -9.98 0.08
CA ILE A 270 -13.53 -9.13 0.86
C ILE A 270 -14.82 -8.81 0.11
N ILE A 271 -14.74 -8.41 -1.17
CA ILE A 271 -15.92 -7.86 -1.87
C ILE A 271 -16.86 -8.94 -2.44
N TYR A 272 -16.35 -10.16 -2.70
CA TYR A 272 -17.11 -11.24 -3.33
C TYR A 272 -17.64 -12.27 -2.33
N LEU A 273 -16.99 -12.45 -1.18
CA LEU A 273 -17.40 -13.44 -0.18
C LEU A 273 -18.89 -13.36 0.24
N PRO A 274 -19.50 -12.17 0.43
CA PRO A 274 -20.92 -12.04 0.75
C PRO A 274 -21.87 -12.63 -0.30
N LEU A 275 -21.47 -12.63 -1.57
CA LEU A 275 -22.32 -13.10 -2.67
C LEU A 275 -22.53 -14.62 -2.63
N PHE A 276 -21.67 -15.36 -1.94
CA PHE A 276 -21.80 -16.82 -1.81
C PHE A 276 -22.80 -17.25 -0.73
N ASN A 277 -23.30 -16.32 0.12
CA ASN A 277 -24.23 -16.61 1.21
C ASN A 277 -23.79 -17.80 2.10
N LEU A 278 -22.50 -17.89 2.38
CA LEU A 278 -21.95 -18.95 3.23
C LEU A 278 -22.31 -18.65 4.69
N LYS A 279 -22.86 -19.62 5.42
CA LYS A 279 -23.23 -19.48 6.83
C LYS A 279 -22.03 -19.50 7.78
N ILE A 280 -21.16 -18.49 7.66
CA ILE A 280 -19.87 -18.40 8.37
C ILE A 280 -19.59 -16.98 8.87
N ASP A 281 -18.90 -16.92 10.01
CA ASP A 281 -18.32 -15.71 10.56
C ASP A 281 -16.81 -15.69 10.28
N LEU A 282 -16.29 -14.62 9.70
CA LEU A 282 -14.85 -14.51 9.41
C LEU A 282 -14.27 -13.14 9.80
N PRO A 283 -13.21 -13.10 10.64
CA PRO A 283 -12.50 -11.87 10.98
C PRO A 283 -11.54 -11.48 9.85
N THR A 284 -12.09 -11.04 8.72
CA THR A 284 -11.35 -10.71 7.50
C THR A 284 -10.51 -9.44 7.55
N GLY A 285 -10.50 -8.72 8.69
CA GLY A 285 -9.71 -7.50 8.88
C GLY A 285 -8.23 -7.66 8.55
N ILE A 286 -7.67 -8.84 8.78
CA ILE A 286 -6.27 -9.10 8.47
C ILE A 286 -5.95 -9.00 6.97
N PHE A 287 -6.92 -9.27 6.10
CA PHE A 287 -6.78 -9.09 4.65
C PHE A 287 -6.69 -7.61 4.27
N LEU A 288 -7.37 -6.74 5.02
CA LEU A 288 -7.27 -5.29 4.82
C LEU A 288 -5.86 -4.79 5.17
N CYS A 289 -5.27 -5.29 6.25
CA CYS A 289 -3.92 -4.91 6.67
C CYS A 289 -2.82 -5.34 5.67
N ALA A 290 -3.12 -6.25 4.74
CA ALA A 290 -2.20 -6.57 3.65
C ALA A 290 -1.97 -5.36 2.72
N PHE A 291 -2.92 -4.42 2.66
CA PHE A 291 -2.85 -3.26 1.77
C PHE A 291 -1.69 -2.33 2.15
N THR A 292 -1.41 -2.12 3.43
CA THR A 292 -0.33 -1.24 3.89
C THR A 292 1.06 -1.86 3.89
N LEU A 293 1.15 -3.17 3.74
CA LEU A 293 2.43 -3.82 3.48
C LEU A 293 2.93 -3.55 2.06
N TYR A 294 2.02 -3.27 1.12
CA TYR A 294 2.36 -3.11 -0.29
C TYR A 294 3.36 -1.96 -0.55
N PRO A 295 3.16 -0.72 -0.04
CA PRO A 295 4.12 0.36 -0.28
C PRO A 295 5.54 0.06 0.19
N ALA A 296 5.66 -0.60 1.34
CA ALA A 296 6.94 -1.07 1.88
C ALA A 296 7.59 -2.08 0.92
N MET A 297 6.83 -3.10 0.51
CA MET A 297 7.29 -4.13 -0.42
C MET A 297 7.73 -3.54 -1.77
N ASP A 298 6.95 -2.64 -2.36
CA ASP A 298 7.30 -2.02 -3.64
C ASP A 298 8.60 -1.21 -3.51
N SER A 299 8.73 -0.41 -2.45
CA SER A 299 9.93 0.39 -2.19
C SER A 299 11.17 -0.49 -2.00
N MET A 300 11.03 -1.58 -1.24
CA MET A 300 12.09 -2.58 -1.06
C MET A 300 12.48 -3.21 -2.40
N ILE A 301 11.52 -3.63 -3.22
CA ILE A 301 11.80 -4.24 -4.54
C ILE A 301 12.61 -3.28 -5.42
N VAL A 302 12.27 -2.00 -5.46
CA VAL A 302 13.04 -1.00 -6.21
C VAL A 302 14.47 -0.90 -5.69
N VAL A 303 14.65 -0.75 -4.38
CA VAL A 303 15.98 -0.60 -3.76
C VAL A 303 16.84 -1.85 -3.96
N TYR A 304 16.28 -3.05 -3.80
CA TYR A 304 17.02 -4.31 -3.92
C TYR A 304 17.34 -4.70 -5.37
N VAL A 305 16.45 -4.43 -6.32
CA VAL A 305 16.66 -4.90 -7.70
C VAL A 305 17.46 -3.88 -8.53
N VAL A 306 17.20 -2.59 -8.37
CA VAL A 306 17.84 -1.56 -9.22
C VAL A 306 19.28 -1.28 -8.75
N LYS A 307 20.25 -1.52 -9.65
CA LYS A 307 21.69 -1.41 -9.34
C LYS A 307 22.10 -0.04 -8.81
N ASP A 308 21.55 1.04 -9.37
CA ASP A 308 21.88 2.40 -8.97
C ASP A 308 21.45 2.69 -7.51
N TYR A 309 20.29 2.17 -7.10
CA TYR A 309 19.82 2.27 -5.71
C TYR A 309 20.68 1.43 -4.76
N ARG A 310 21.03 0.19 -5.12
CA ARG A 310 21.97 -0.62 -4.32
C ARG A 310 23.32 0.07 -4.13
N LYS A 311 23.85 0.69 -5.18
CA LYS A 311 25.11 1.45 -5.10
C LYS A 311 24.95 2.66 -4.18
N ALA A 312 23.84 3.37 -4.28
CA ALA A 312 23.52 4.52 -3.44
C ALA A 312 23.39 4.12 -1.96
N VAL A 313 22.73 3.01 -1.63
CA VAL A 313 22.66 2.46 -0.27
C VAL A 313 24.05 2.14 0.26
N ARG A 314 24.86 1.40 -0.50
CA ARG A 314 26.22 1.03 -0.08
C ARG A 314 27.12 2.25 0.14
N SER A 315 26.98 3.28 -0.71
CA SER A 315 27.70 4.55 -0.52
C SER A 315 27.24 5.25 0.76
N THR A 316 25.94 5.39 0.97
CA THR A 316 25.37 6.07 2.13
C THR A 316 25.76 5.37 3.43
N PHE A 317 25.76 4.04 3.44
CA PHE A 317 26.19 3.25 4.60
C PHE A 317 27.68 3.45 4.90
N LYS A 318 28.54 3.52 3.88
CA LYS A 318 29.96 3.86 4.06
C LYS A 318 30.12 5.28 4.60
N ASP A 319 29.44 6.27 4.01
CA ASP A 319 29.48 7.67 4.43
C ASP A 319 29.05 7.84 5.91
N CYS A 320 28.12 7.02 6.39
CA CYS A 320 27.63 7.03 7.77
C CYS A 320 28.58 6.32 8.76
N ILE A 321 29.19 5.21 8.35
CA ILE A 321 30.08 4.42 9.21
C ILE A 321 31.46 5.05 9.34
N THR A 322 32.01 5.66 8.29
CA THR A 322 33.37 6.23 8.33
C THR A 322 33.57 7.24 9.47
N PRO A 323 32.65 8.19 9.72
CA PRO A 323 32.73 9.10 10.87
C PRO A 323 32.65 8.36 12.22
N ILE A 324 31.73 7.41 12.37
CA ILE A 324 31.52 6.65 13.62
C ILE A 324 32.77 5.82 13.94
N TYR A 325 33.30 5.12 12.94
CA TYR A 325 34.53 4.35 13.08
C TYR A 325 35.71 5.26 13.45
N SER A 326 35.86 6.40 12.77
CA SER A 326 36.92 7.37 13.09
C SER A 326 36.80 7.95 14.51
N TRP A 327 35.58 8.15 15.00
CA TRP A 327 35.32 8.63 16.35
C TRP A 327 35.64 7.56 17.40
N LEU A 328 35.23 6.30 17.16
CA LEU A 328 35.55 5.16 18.04
C LEU A 328 37.06 4.93 18.14
N THR A 329 37.78 4.91 17.02
CA THR A 329 39.24 4.72 17.02
C THR A 329 39.97 5.88 17.68
N ARG A 330 39.43 7.11 17.59
CA ARG A 330 40.00 8.29 18.26
C ARG A 330 39.75 8.24 19.78
N GLY A 331 38.60 7.73 20.22
CA GLY A 331 38.32 7.48 21.63
C GLY A 331 39.26 6.43 22.24
N GLU A 332 39.52 5.33 21.53
CA GLU A 332 40.46 4.29 21.96
C GLU A 332 41.92 4.78 22.00
N ALA A 333 42.33 5.60 21.02
CA ALA A 333 43.67 6.20 20.99
C ALA A 333 43.88 7.14 22.19
N ASN A 334 42.90 8.00 22.48
CA ASN A 334 42.96 8.94 23.61
C ASN A 334 42.99 8.21 24.97
N GLN A 335 42.25 7.09 25.11
CA GLN A 335 42.28 6.29 26.34
C GLN A 335 43.61 5.55 26.54
N LYS A 336 44.24 5.06 25.46
CA LYS A 336 45.59 4.49 25.53
C LYS A 336 46.61 5.54 25.95
N GLU A 337 46.56 6.73 25.36
CA GLU A 337 47.49 7.82 25.69
C GLU A 337 47.36 8.30 27.14
N GLN A 338 46.14 8.36 27.69
CA GLN A 338 45.92 8.65 29.11
C GLN A 338 46.43 7.55 30.05
N ARG A 339 46.29 6.27 29.69
CA ARG A 339 46.86 5.16 30.49
C ARG A 339 48.39 5.16 30.48
N THR A 340 49.01 5.48 29.35
CA THR A 340 50.48 5.60 29.28
C THR A 340 50.97 6.76 30.16
N ARG A 341 50.34 7.94 30.07
CA ARG A 341 50.68 9.09 30.93
C ARG A 341 50.44 8.85 32.43
N SER A 342 49.46 8.03 32.80
CA SER A 342 49.19 7.69 34.21
C SER A 342 50.18 6.68 34.79
N ASN A 343 50.80 5.85 33.95
CA ASN A 343 51.79 4.85 34.38
C ASN A 343 53.21 5.41 34.46
N ASP A 344 53.46 6.57 33.82
CA ASP A 344 54.77 7.25 33.81
C ASP A 344 54.95 8.23 34.99
N ILE A 345 54.02 8.28 35.95
CA ILE A 345 54.18 9.07 37.18
C ILE A 345 55.01 8.24 38.18
N PRO A 346 56.24 8.64 38.55
CA PRO A 346 57.03 7.91 39.53
C PRO A 346 56.37 8.06 40.91
N LEU A 347 56.20 6.93 41.61
CA LEU A 347 55.87 6.91 43.05
C LEU A 347 57.02 7.59 43.80
N SER A 348 56.79 8.84 44.21
CA SER A 348 57.67 9.62 45.09
C SER A 348 57.65 9.11 46.52
#